data_AF-A0A961D651-F1
#
_entry.id   AF-A0A961D651-F1
#
_cell.length_a   1.000
_cell.length_b   1.000
_cell.length_c   1.000
_cell.angle_alpha   90.00
_cell.angle_beta   90.00
_cell.angle_gamma   90.00
#
_symmetry.space_group_name_H-M   'P 1'
#
loop_
_entity.id
_entity.type
_entity.pdbx_description
1 polymer ?
#
loop_
_entity_poly.entity_id
_entity_poly.type
_entity_poly.pdbx_seq_one_letter_code
_entity_poly.pdbx_strand_id
1 'polypeptide(L)'
;MRLPSFKLILWAVLLVTAINAGPGALHTIYRYVTPDAEIEAMREEYEELADSERTLDPEERPASIRRRLHLHLWFHVRGLNIDEDDAEHSMWHPWGEFIDYWTMPTE
;
A
#
# COMPACT_ATOMS: atom_id res chain seq x y z
N MET A 1 -7.80 -43.91 0.09
CA MET A 1 -7.69 -42.46 -0.16
C MET A 1 -7.66 -42.23 -1.66
N ARG A 2 -8.56 -41.41 -2.22
CA ARG A 2 -8.50 -41.01 -3.63
C ARG A 2 -7.58 -39.79 -3.75
N LEU A 3 -6.57 -39.85 -4.62
CA LEU A 3 -5.70 -38.71 -4.89
C LEU A 3 -6.53 -37.59 -5.54
N PRO A 4 -6.28 -36.32 -5.20
CA PRO A 4 -6.92 -35.19 -5.87
C PRO A 4 -6.58 -35.22 -7.36
N SER A 5 -7.55 -34.82 -8.20
CA SER A 5 -7.32 -34.78 -9.65
C SER A 5 -6.18 -33.81 -9.97
N PHE A 6 -5.35 -34.16 -10.97
CA PHE A 6 -4.27 -33.30 -11.45
C PHE A 6 -4.73 -31.87 -11.76
N LYS A 7 -5.96 -31.72 -12.28
CA LYS A 7 -6.59 -30.41 -12.55
C LYS A 7 -6.73 -29.57 -11.28
N LEU A 8 -7.14 -30.18 -10.16
CA LEU A 8 -7.27 -29.47 -8.88
C LEU A 8 -5.92 -28.99 -8.36
N ILE A 9 -4.88 -29.82 -8.51
CA ILE A 9 -3.51 -29.45 -8.11
C ILE A 9 -3.04 -28.26 -8.95
N LEU A 10 -3.24 -28.31 -10.27
CA LEU A 10 -2.87 -27.22 -11.17
C LEU A 10 -3.59 -25.92 -10.81
N TRP A 11 -4.90 -25.95 -10.56
CA TRP A 11 -5.66 -24.77 -10.14
C TRP A 11 -5.19 -24.22 -8.80
N ALA A 12 -4.87 -25.09 -7.83
CA ALA A 12 -4.35 -24.67 -6.54
C ALA A 12 -3.00 -23.95 -6.68
N VAL A 13 -2.10 -24.48 -7.53
CA VAL A 13 -0.80 -23.83 -7.81
C VAL A 13 -1.01 -22.47 -8.47
N LEU A 14 -1.84 -22.38 -9.51
CA LEU A 14 -2.14 -21.12 -10.19
C LEU A 14 -2.72 -20.07 -9.23
N LEU A 15 -3.61 -20.47 -8.32
CA LEU A 15 -4.18 -19.59 -7.32
C LEU A 15 -3.12 -19.05 -6.35
N VAL A 16 -2.27 -19.93 -5.82
CA VAL A 16 -1.18 -19.54 -4.90
C VAL A 16 -0.19 -18.59 -5.61
N THR A 17 0.15 -18.87 -6.87
CA THR A 17 1.00 -17.99 -7.67
C THR A 17 0.35 -16.61 -7.87
N ALA A 18 -0.94 -16.57 -8.19
CA ALA A 18 -1.67 -15.31 -8.37
C ALA A 18 -1.74 -14.48 -7.09
N ILE A 19 -1.95 -15.11 -5.92
CA ILE A 19 -1.97 -14.42 -4.63
C ILE A 19 -0.58 -13.83 -4.30
N ASN A 20 0.51 -14.54 -4.60
CA ASN A 20 1.86 -14.05 -4.31
C ASN A 20 2.34 -12.98 -5.31
N ALA A 21 2.03 -13.15 -6.59
CA ALA A 21 2.49 -12.23 -7.65
C ALA A 21 1.56 -11.03 -7.86
N GLY A 22 0.30 -11.14 -7.44
CA GLY A 22 -0.73 -10.12 -7.62
C GLY A 22 -0.34 -8.73 -7.12
N PRO A 23 0.14 -8.58 -5.87
CA PRO A 23 0.52 -7.26 -5.35
C PRO A 23 1.63 -6.61 -6.17
N GLY A 24 2.65 -7.37 -6.58
CA GLY A 24 3.74 -6.85 -7.40
C GLY A 24 3.27 -6.33 -8.77
N ALA A 25 2.30 -7.02 -9.39
CA ALA A 25 1.68 -6.56 -10.62
C ALA A 25 0.90 -5.25 -10.41
N LEU A 26 0.14 -5.15 -9.32
CA LEU A 26 -0.60 -3.93 -8.98
C LEU A 26 0.34 -2.76 -8.67
N HIS A 27 1.37 -2.94 -7.84
CA HIS A 27 2.40 -1.91 -7.58
C HIS A 27 2.99 -1.39 -8.89
N THR A 28 3.33 -2.30 -9.81
CA THR A 28 3.90 -1.95 -11.12
C THR A 28 2.93 -1.10 -11.94
N ILE A 29 1.65 -1.48 -11.98
CA ILE A 29 0.62 -0.72 -12.70
C ILE A 29 0.47 0.68 -12.10
N TYR A 30 0.28 0.77 -10.78
CA TYR A 30 0.12 2.06 -10.09
C TYR A 30 1.34 2.96 -10.29
N ARG A 31 2.54 2.41 -10.15
CA ARG A 31 3.79 3.15 -10.39
C ARG A 31 3.92 3.62 -11.83
N TYR A 32 3.57 2.77 -12.79
CA TYR A 32 3.67 3.10 -14.21
C TYR A 32 2.73 4.24 -14.63
N VAL A 33 1.55 4.33 -14.02
CA VAL A 33 0.57 5.37 -14.35
C VAL A 33 0.74 6.66 -13.54
N THR A 34 1.64 6.68 -12.56
CA THR A 34 1.87 7.84 -11.70
C THR A 34 3.09 8.62 -12.20
N PRO A 35 2.94 9.89 -12.62
CA PRO A 35 4.06 10.73 -13.03
C PRO A 35 5.04 11.00 -11.87
N ASP A 36 6.33 11.10 -12.16
CA ASP A 36 7.36 11.41 -11.16
C ASP A 36 7.10 12.75 -10.42
N ALA A 37 6.54 13.73 -11.12
CA ALA A 37 6.17 15.02 -10.52
C ALA A 37 5.05 14.89 -9.46
N GLU A 38 4.13 13.94 -9.64
CA GLU A 38 3.09 13.66 -8.65
C GLU A 38 3.69 12.95 -7.43
N ILE A 39 4.61 12.00 -7.65
CA ILE A 39 5.34 11.32 -6.58
C ILE A 39 6.11 12.32 -5.71
N GLU A 40 6.78 13.28 -6.34
CA GLU A 40 7.53 14.31 -5.62
C GLU A 40 6.62 15.25 -4.83
N ALA A 41 5.52 15.71 -5.43
CA ALA A 41 4.55 16.57 -4.75
C ALA A 41 3.90 15.88 -3.53
N MET A 42 3.56 14.59 -3.65
CA MET A 42 3.02 13.81 -2.53
C MET A 42 4.06 13.57 -1.44
N ARG A 43 5.35 13.52 -1.79
CA ARG A 43 6.45 13.33 -0.84
C ARG A 43 6.66 14.60 -0.03
N GLU A 44 6.70 15.74 -0.71
CA GLU A 44 6.78 17.05 -0.07
C GLU A 44 5.61 17.27 0.90
N GLU A 45 4.38 16.94 0.49
CA GLU A 45 3.20 17.00 1.37
C GLU A 45 3.34 16.09 2.60
N TYR A 46 3.82 14.86 2.41
CA TYR A 46 4.03 13.90 3.49
C TYR A 46 5.03 14.42 4.52
N GLU A 47 6.17 14.94 4.06
CA GLU A 47 7.23 15.49 4.89
C GLU A 47 6.76 16.75 5.63
N GLU A 48 6.03 17.66 4.97
CA GLU A 48 5.45 18.86 5.58
C GLU A 48 4.48 18.51 6.72
N LEU A 49 3.62 17.51 6.50
CA LEU A 49 2.70 17.02 7.53
C LEU A 49 3.47 16.40 8.71
N ALA A 50 4.48 15.56 8.44
CA ALA A 50 5.28 14.93 9.48
C ALA A 50 6.00 15.96 10.38
N ASP A 51 6.50 17.04 9.79
CA ASP A 51 7.19 18.12 10.51
C ASP A 51 6.22 19.01 11.31
N SER A 52 5.08 19.38 10.72
CA SER A 52 4.12 20.32 11.33
C SER A 52 3.27 19.69 12.43
N GLU A 53 3.05 18.37 12.41
CA GLU A 53 2.21 17.64 13.39
C GLU A 53 2.58 17.92 14.86
N ARG A 54 3.85 18.18 15.14
CA ARG A 54 4.35 18.46 16.50
C ARG A 54 3.90 19.81 17.03
N THR A 55 3.65 20.76 16.12
CA THR A 55 3.24 22.14 16.44
C THR A 55 1.75 22.39 16.25
N LEU A 56 1.02 21.47 15.63
CA LEU A 56 -0.43 21.57 15.46
C LEU A 56 -1.17 21.52 16.80
N ASP A 57 -2.27 22.27 16.84
CA ASP A 57 -3.24 22.22 17.92
C ASP A 57 -3.84 20.81 18.04
N PRO A 58 -4.19 20.36 19.27
CA PRO A 58 -4.71 19.02 19.48
C PRO A 58 -5.98 18.69 18.67
N GLU A 59 -6.75 19.70 18.27
CA GLU A 59 -7.98 19.54 17.49
C GLU A 59 -7.71 19.30 16.00
N GLU A 60 -6.59 19.82 15.48
CA GLU A 60 -6.20 19.72 14.06
C GLU A 60 -5.33 18.49 13.79
N ARG A 61 -4.56 18.06 14.79
CA ARG A 61 -3.62 16.94 14.71
C ARG A 61 -4.23 15.63 14.18
N PRO A 62 -5.46 15.21 14.56
CA PRO A 62 -6.04 13.96 14.06
C PRO A 62 -6.28 13.96 12.54
N ALA A 63 -6.63 15.11 11.96
CA ALA A 63 -6.82 15.25 10.52
C ALA A 63 -5.47 15.16 9.78
N SER A 64 -4.44 15.83 10.31
CA SER A 64 -3.07 15.73 9.78
C SER A 64 -2.54 14.30 9.78
N ILE A 65 -2.68 13.58 10.91
CA ILE A 65 -2.27 12.18 11.02
C ILE A 65 -3.00 11.29 10.02
N ARG A 66 -4.32 11.51 9.85
CA ARG A 66 -5.13 10.76 8.88
C ARG A 66 -4.65 11.01 7.44
N ARG A 67 -4.37 12.27 7.08
CA ARG A 67 -3.85 12.62 5.76
C ARG A 67 -2.48 12.01 5.52
N ARG A 68 -1.59 12.06 6.52
CA ARG A 68 -0.27 11.44 6.45
C ARG A 68 -0.36 9.92 6.29
N LEU A 69 -1.26 9.26 7.01
CA LEU A 69 -1.53 7.82 6.84
C LEU A 69 -2.06 7.50 5.43
N HIS A 70 -2.92 8.36 4.87
CA HIS A 70 -3.38 8.19 3.49
C HIS A 70 -2.25 8.29 2.48
N LEU A 71 -1.35 9.27 2.64
CA LEU A 71 -0.17 9.42 1.80
C LEU A 71 0.79 8.24 1.95
N HIS A 72 1.01 7.76 3.17
CA HIS A 72 1.79 6.55 3.43
C HIS A 72 1.24 5.35 2.64
N LEU A 73 -0.06 5.06 2.76
CA LEU A 73 -0.71 3.99 1.98
C LEU A 73 -0.63 4.25 0.46
N TRP A 74 -0.76 5.51 0.02
CA TRP A 74 -0.65 5.91 -1.38
C TRP A 74 0.73 5.58 -1.97
N PHE A 75 1.81 5.75 -1.20
CA PHE A 75 3.17 5.35 -1.60
C PHE A 75 3.31 3.82 -1.67
N HIS A 76 2.79 3.12 -0.66
CA HIS A 76 2.94 1.67 -0.55
C HIS A 76 2.19 0.92 -1.67
N VAL A 77 0.97 1.33 -2.03
CA VAL A 77 0.25 0.75 -3.19
C VAL A 77 0.94 1.00 -4.53
N ARG A 78 1.93 1.91 -4.58
CA ARG A 78 2.82 2.16 -5.73
C ARG A 78 4.17 1.45 -5.62
N GLY A 79 4.36 0.64 -4.58
CA GLY A 79 5.63 -0.03 -4.28
C GLY A 79 6.76 0.97 -4.01
N LEU A 80 6.44 2.09 -3.38
CA LEU A 80 7.39 3.12 -2.95
C LEU A 80 7.44 3.09 -1.43
N ASN A 81 8.63 2.91 -0.87
CA ASN A 81 8.84 3.03 0.57
C ASN A 81 9.08 4.50 0.89
N ILE A 82 8.22 5.07 1.73
CA ILE A 82 8.36 6.46 2.21
C ILE A 82 9.06 6.52 3.58
N ASP A 83 8.92 5.46 4.39
CA ASP A 83 9.58 5.30 5.69
C ASP A 83 10.48 4.04 5.69
N GLU A 84 11.54 4.03 6.51
CA GLU A 84 12.57 2.97 6.51
C GLU A 84 12.14 1.65 7.20
N ASP A 85 11.03 1.64 7.96
CA ASP A 85 10.74 0.60 8.95
C ASP A 85 9.72 -0.48 8.54
N ASP A 86 9.10 -0.41 7.36
CA ASP A 86 8.00 -1.33 6.98
C ASP A 86 8.44 -2.67 6.37
N ALA A 87 9.35 -3.36 7.03
CA ALA A 87 9.71 -4.73 6.68
C ALA A 87 8.78 -5.76 7.35
N GLU A 88 7.45 -5.68 7.17
CA GLU A 88 6.57 -6.76 7.61
C GLU A 88 6.60 -7.92 6.60
N HIS A 89 7.16 -9.06 7.01
CA HIS A 89 7.42 -10.22 6.13
C HIS A 89 6.19 -11.09 5.78
N SER A 90 4.97 -10.54 5.85
CA SER A 90 3.74 -11.28 5.57
C SER A 90 3.34 -11.18 4.09
N MET A 91 3.03 -12.31 3.45
CA MET A 91 2.49 -12.32 2.07
C MET A 91 1.14 -11.58 1.93
N TRP A 92 0.44 -11.37 3.06
CA TRP A 92 -0.83 -10.66 3.10
C TRP A 92 -0.67 -9.16 3.31
N HIS A 93 0.49 -8.71 3.80
CA HIS A 93 0.73 -7.30 4.12
C HIS A 93 0.48 -6.38 2.90
N PRO A 94 1.03 -6.65 1.70
CA PRO A 94 0.76 -5.82 0.53
C PRO A 94 -0.73 -5.79 0.13
N TRP A 95 -1.44 -6.92 0.30
CA TRP A 95 -2.87 -6.97 0.04
C TRP A 95 -3.66 -6.14 1.07
N GLY A 96 -3.21 -6.13 2.32
CA GLY A 96 -3.75 -5.29 3.39
C GLY A 96 -3.64 -3.82 3.02
N GLU A 97 -2.46 -3.36 2.60
CA GLU A 97 -2.23 -1.96 2.18
C GLU A 97 -3.15 -1.54 1.03
N PHE A 98 -3.35 -2.40 0.03
CA PHE A 98 -4.32 -2.13 -1.05
C PHE A 98 -5.75 -1.99 -0.52
N ILE A 99 -6.18 -2.90 0.37
CA ILE A 99 -7.53 -2.87 0.95
C ILE A 99 -7.70 -1.60 1.79
N ASP A 100 -6.73 -1.28 2.63
CA ASP A 100 -6.75 -0.10 3.49
C ASP A 100 -6.80 1.16 2.64
N TYR A 101 -5.96 1.26 1.60
CA TYR A 101 -5.97 2.39 0.67
C TYR A 101 -7.33 2.57 -0.02
N TRP A 102 -7.96 1.49 -0.50
CA TRP A 102 -9.25 1.56 -1.21
C TRP A 102 -10.47 1.76 -0.30
N THR A 103 -10.36 1.43 0.99
CA THR A 103 -11.47 1.54 1.94
C THR A 103 -11.35 2.75 2.86
N MET A 104 -10.18 3.41 2.89
CA MET A 104 -9.98 4.65 3.62
C MET A 104 -10.88 5.75 3.04
N PRO A 105 -11.66 6.46 3.87
CA PRO A 105 -12.46 7.59 3.42
C PRO A 105 -11.57 8.70 2.84
N THR A 106 -11.83 9.10 1.60
CA THR A 106 -11.29 10.34 1.04
C THR A 106 -12.20 11.49 1.47
N GLU A 107 -11.65 12.45 2.20
CA GLU A 107 -12.36 13.67 2.62
C GLU A 107 -12.72 14.58 1.43
#